data_AF-A0A843J1V1-F1
#
_entry.id   AF-A0A843J1V1-F1
#
_cell.length_a   1.000
_cell.length_b   1.000
_cell.length_c   1.000
_cell.angle_alpha   90.00
_cell.angle_beta   90.00
_cell.angle_gamma   90.00
#
_symmetry.space_group_name_H-M   'P 1'
#
loop_
_entity.id
_entity.type
_entity.pdbx_description
1 polymer ?
#
loop_
_entity_poly.entity_id
_entity_poly.type
_entity_poly.pdbx_seq_one_letter_code
_entity_poly.pdbx_strand_id
1 'polypeptide(L)'
;LTEATGSGIDFGPILMEFGGYLDRYIMYSIPLLFLAGLIGYYPPGNYARIPFKFISSAYLAIMLLLFTDGGHLYVSLGGDSLASLGITSMDMTLDIVAIIYLLSFIAFIKGFLAFTEFTDNRKQYLEDLAEKFNRKEEKRAAKDSEETEAAEAEAVEAEKAEAETAEPETAEADTEEAETEETESVETETTETE
;
A
#
# COMPACT_ATOMS: atom_id res chain seq x y z
N LEU A 1 53.31 37.66 -18.49
CA LEU A 1 52.11 36.81 -18.41
C LEU A 1 52.55 35.38 -18.63
N THR A 2 52.82 34.69 -17.54
CA THR A 2 53.18 33.27 -17.50
C THR A 2 51.88 32.49 -17.62
N GLU A 3 51.66 31.84 -18.76
CA GLU A 3 50.65 30.78 -18.89
C GLU A 3 51.03 29.69 -17.90
N ALA A 4 50.28 29.60 -16.80
CA ALA A 4 50.31 28.45 -15.94
C ALA A 4 49.72 27.28 -16.75
N THR A 5 50.58 26.57 -17.48
CA THR A 5 50.33 25.22 -17.99
C THR A 5 50.26 24.29 -16.78
N GLY A 6 49.24 24.49 -15.94
CA GLY A 6 48.89 23.55 -14.89
C GLY A 6 48.36 22.33 -15.61
N SER A 7 49.06 21.21 -15.46
CA SER A 7 48.58 19.87 -15.79
C SER A 7 47.32 19.60 -14.96
N GLY A 8 46.17 20.13 -15.40
CA GLY A 8 44.89 19.88 -14.79
C GLY A 8 44.61 18.40 -14.90
N ILE A 9 44.27 17.77 -13.78
CA ILE A 9 43.76 16.41 -13.79
C ILE A 9 42.50 16.42 -14.66
N ASP A 10 42.49 15.65 -15.74
CA ASP A 10 41.30 15.47 -16.57
C ASP A 10 40.31 14.58 -15.80
N PHE A 11 39.25 15.20 -15.30
CA PHE A 11 38.17 14.51 -14.58
C PHE A 11 37.11 13.92 -15.52
N GLY A 12 37.19 14.16 -16.83
CA GLY A 12 36.21 13.71 -17.82
C GLY A 12 35.90 12.20 -17.73
N PRO A 13 36.90 11.31 -17.75
CA PRO A 13 36.69 9.87 -17.63
C PRO A 13 36.02 9.46 -16.32
N ILE A 14 36.41 10.08 -15.20
CA ILE A 14 35.85 9.80 -13.86
C ILE A 14 34.38 10.21 -13.81
N LEU A 15 34.03 11.38 -14.36
CA LEU A 15 32.65 11.87 -14.41
C LEU A 15 31.78 11.00 -15.32
N MET A 16 32.33 10.48 -16.42
CA MET A 16 31.62 9.58 -17.32
C MET A 16 31.31 8.23 -16.63
N GLU A 17 32.29 7.65 -15.94
CA GLU A 17 32.08 6.42 -15.16
C GLU A 17 31.07 6.64 -14.02
N PHE A 18 31.19 7.78 -13.31
CA PHE A 18 30.23 8.19 -12.29
C PHE A 18 28.81 8.35 -12.85
N GLY A 19 28.66 8.90 -14.06
CA GLY A 19 27.37 8.97 -14.76
C GLY A 19 26.77 7.59 -14.99
N GLY A 20 27.57 6.62 -15.42
CA GLY A 20 27.13 5.23 -15.58
C GLY A 20 26.66 4.59 -14.27
N TYR A 21 27.35 4.84 -13.16
CA TYR A 21 26.92 4.41 -11.83
C TYR A 21 25.61 5.09 -11.41
N LEU A 22 25.47 6.39 -11.65
CA LEU A 22 24.26 7.14 -11.32
C LEU A 22 23.04 6.62 -12.09
N ASP A 23 23.19 6.33 -13.39
CA ASP A 23 22.10 5.80 -14.23
C ASP A 23 21.63 4.43 -13.73
N ARG A 24 22.56 3.53 -13.39
CA ARG A 24 22.23 2.23 -12.77
C ARG A 24 21.52 2.43 -11.43
N TYR A 25 22.03 3.33 -10.60
CA TYR A 25 21.42 3.63 -9.30
C TYR A 25 19.97 4.10 -9.46
N ILE A 26 19.73 5.05 -10.37
CA ILE A 26 18.39 5.56 -10.68
C ILE A 26 17.50 4.42 -11.16
N MET A 27 17.96 3.61 -12.11
CA MET A 27 17.19 2.49 -12.65
C MET A 27 16.78 1.48 -11.57
N TYR A 28 17.69 1.09 -10.68
CA TYR A 28 17.40 0.16 -9.59
C TYR A 28 16.63 0.80 -8.42
N SER A 29 16.62 2.13 -8.30
CA SER A 29 15.84 2.81 -7.27
C SER A 29 14.34 2.87 -7.57
N ILE A 30 13.93 2.75 -8.84
CA ILE A 30 12.51 2.84 -9.25
C ILE A 30 11.64 1.77 -8.56
N PRO A 31 12.01 0.48 -8.55
CA PRO A 31 11.26 -0.54 -7.80
C PRO A 31 11.20 -0.27 -6.30
N LEU A 32 12.25 0.31 -5.70
CA LEU A 32 12.25 0.71 -4.29
C LEU A 32 11.26 1.85 -4.01
N LEU A 33 11.18 2.84 -4.90
CA LEU A 33 10.19 3.93 -4.80
C LEU A 33 8.77 3.39 -4.88
N PHE A 34 8.52 2.45 -5.79
CA PHE A 34 7.23 1.78 -5.90
C PHE A 34 6.88 1.01 -4.62
N LEU A 35 7.81 0.21 -4.10
CA LEU A 35 7.64 -0.50 -2.82
C LEU A 35 7.41 0.46 -1.66
N ALA A 36 8.10 1.59 -1.62
CA ALA A 36 7.92 2.62 -0.59
C ALA A 36 6.51 3.20 -0.62
N GLY A 37 5.93 3.42 -1.81
CA GLY A 37 4.54 3.82 -1.98
C GLY A 37 3.57 2.79 -1.40
N LEU A 38 3.76 1.50 -1.70
CA LEU A 38 2.95 0.42 -1.13
C LEU A 38 3.08 0.35 0.40
N ILE A 39 4.29 0.50 0.95
CA ILE A 39 4.53 0.53 2.41
C ILE A 39 3.81 1.72 3.07
N GLY A 40 3.72 2.86 2.38
CA GLY A 40 3.02 4.06 2.84
C GLY A 40 1.49 3.93 2.80
N TYR A 41 0.95 3.13 1.86
CA TYR A 41 -0.48 2.87 1.75
C TYR A 41 -1.03 2.09 2.96
N TYR A 42 -0.24 1.19 3.54
CA TYR A 42 -0.65 0.41 4.70
C TYR A 42 -0.30 1.14 6.02
N PRO A 43 -1.28 1.36 6.93
CA PRO A 43 -1.01 1.99 8.21
C PRO A 43 -0.08 1.13 9.08
N PRO A 44 0.66 1.75 10.03
CA PRO A 44 1.43 1.02 11.02
C PRO A 44 0.54 0.04 11.80
N GLY A 45 1.06 -1.15 12.10
CA GLY A 45 0.30 -2.23 12.77
C GLY A 45 -0.54 -3.13 11.86
N ASN A 46 -0.60 -2.84 10.55
CA ASN A 46 -1.22 -3.73 9.55
C ASN A 46 -0.24 -4.86 9.12
N TYR A 47 -0.73 -6.10 9.08
CA TYR A 47 0.04 -7.28 8.66
C TYR A 47 0.58 -7.17 7.23
N ALA A 48 -0.19 -6.56 6.31
CA ALA A 48 0.23 -6.40 4.92
C ALA A 48 1.52 -5.58 4.79
N ARG A 49 1.83 -4.70 5.76
CA ARG A 49 3.02 -3.83 5.72
C ARG A 49 4.33 -4.59 5.94
N ILE A 50 4.30 -5.71 6.67
CA ILE A 50 5.48 -6.52 7.01
C ILE A 50 6.17 -7.10 5.76
N PRO A 51 5.49 -7.87 4.88
CA PRO A 51 6.14 -8.45 3.71
C PRO A 51 6.70 -7.36 2.79
N PHE A 52 6.04 -6.21 2.62
CA PHE A 52 6.58 -5.13 1.78
C PHE A 52 7.88 -4.54 2.35
N LYS A 53 7.96 -4.32 3.66
CA LYS A 53 9.20 -3.85 4.30
C LYS A 53 10.32 -4.89 4.19
N PHE A 54 10.00 -6.17 4.37
CA PHE A 54 10.97 -7.25 4.23
C PHE A 54 11.48 -7.37 2.78
N ILE A 55 10.58 -7.35 1.79
CA ILE A 55 10.93 -7.38 0.36
C ILE A 55 11.76 -6.16 -0.01
N SER A 56 11.39 -4.96 0.45
CA SER A 56 12.15 -3.73 0.19
C SER A 56 13.56 -3.79 0.79
N SER A 57 13.69 -4.30 2.01
CA SER A 57 14.97 -4.52 2.67
C SER A 57 15.85 -5.54 1.93
N ALA A 58 15.28 -6.69 1.56
CA ALA A 58 15.99 -7.72 0.79
C ALA A 58 16.41 -7.21 -0.60
N TYR A 59 15.53 -6.48 -1.28
CA TYR A 59 15.82 -5.86 -2.56
C TYR A 59 16.96 -4.84 -2.44
N LEU A 60 16.98 -4.00 -1.40
CA LEU A 60 18.07 -3.07 -1.16
C LEU A 60 19.41 -3.79 -0.95
N ALA A 61 19.42 -4.90 -0.19
CA ALA A 61 20.62 -5.71 -0.01
C ALA A 61 21.12 -6.32 -1.33
N ILE A 62 20.21 -6.89 -2.14
CA ILE A 62 20.55 -7.41 -3.48
C ILE A 62 21.09 -6.30 -4.37
N MET A 63 20.46 -5.12 -4.36
CA MET A 63 20.86 -3.98 -5.16
C MET A 63 22.27 -3.51 -4.79
N LEU A 64 22.62 -3.44 -3.49
CA LEU A 64 23.98 -3.11 -3.04
C LEU A 64 25.02 -4.12 -3.54
N LEU A 65 24.69 -5.42 -3.55
CA LEU A 65 25.56 -6.47 -4.06
C LEU A 65 25.74 -6.38 -5.59
N LEU A 66 24.66 -6.12 -6.33
CA LEU A 66 24.71 -5.98 -7.79
C LEU A 66 25.39 -4.69 -8.24
N PHE A 67 25.23 -3.60 -7.48
CA PHE A 67 25.76 -2.29 -7.86
C PHE A 67 27.28 -2.24 -7.89
N THR A 68 27.93 -3.08 -7.09
CA THR A 68 29.37 -3.02 -6.87
C THR A 68 30.16 -4.11 -7.59
N ASP A 69 29.53 -4.84 -8.52
CA ASP A 69 30.13 -6.00 -9.20
C ASP A 69 30.84 -6.95 -8.20
N GLY A 70 30.15 -7.20 -7.08
CA GLY A 70 30.68 -7.99 -5.96
C GLY A 70 31.57 -7.24 -4.96
N GLY A 71 31.80 -5.94 -5.13
CA GLY A 71 32.58 -5.08 -4.22
C GLY A 71 33.89 -4.56 -4.80
N HIS A 72 34.11 -4.68 -6.11
CA HIS A 72 35.31 -4.22 -6.78
C HIS A 72 35.00 -2.94 -7.56
N LEU A 73 35.59 -1.83 -7.12
CA LEU A 73 35.51 -0.57 -7.84
C LEU A 73 36.80 -0.38 -8.63
N TYR A 74 36.69 -0.53 -9.95
CA TYR A 74 37.79 -0.34 -10.88
C TYR A 74 37.89 1.14 -11.24
N VAL A 75 39.00 1.77 -10.88
CA VAL A 75 39.33 3.13 -11.30
C VAL A 75 40.55 3.03 -12.20
N SER A 76 40.34 3.17 -13.51
CA SER A 76 41.44 3.34 -14.45
C SER A 76 41.78 4.82 -14.53
N LEU A 77 42.95 5.19 -14.02
CA LEU A 77 43.51 6.52 -14.20
C LEU A 77 44.36 6.47 -15.47
N GLY A 78 43.76 6.89 -16.57
CA GLY A 78 44.41 7.05 -17.87
C GLY A 78 44.20 8.47 -18.38
N GLY A 79 45.27 9.12 -18.82
CA GLY A 79 45.21 10.49 -19.35
C GLY A 79 46.59 11.09 -19.61
N ASP A 80 46.62 12.16 -20.39
CA ASP A 80 47.85 12.87 -20.80
C ASP A 80 48.72 13.32 -19.61
N SER A 81 48.10 13.50 -18.45
CA SER A 81 48.77 13.83 -17.19
C SER A 81 49.70 12.71 -16.68
N LEU A 82 49.34 11.43 -16.85
CA LEU A 82 50.20 10.29 -16.49
C LEU A 82 51.23 9.98 -17.58
N ALA A 83 50.92 10.29 -18.84
CA ALA A 83 51.85 10.13 -19.96
C ALA A 83 53.13 10.97 -19.78
N SER A 84 53.02 12.13 -19.11
CA SER A 84 54.17 12.98 -18.76
C SER A 84 55.18 12.31 -17.82
N LEU A 85 54.76 11.31 -17.06
CA LEU A 85 55.60 10.50 -16.17
C LEU A 85 56.06 9.19 -16.84
N GLY A 86 55.75 8.98 -18.13
CA GLY A 86 56.03 7.74 -18.85
C GLY A 86 55.12 6.56 -18.43
N ILE A 87 54.04 6.84 -17.69
CA ILE A 87 53.06 5.84 -17.27
C ILE A 87 51.89 5.87 -18.24
N THR A 88 51.68 4.78 -18.98
CA THR A 88 50.62 4.66 -19.99
C THR A 88 49.23 4.46 -19.39
N SER A 89 49.12 3.71 -18.29
CA SER A 89 47.89 3.53 -17.53
C SER A 89 48.19 3.08 -16.10
N MET A 90 47.34 3.48 -15.16
CA MET A 90 47.36 2.96 -13.79
C MET A 90 45.96 2.46 -13.42
N ASP A 91 45.84 1.15 -13.24
CA ASP A 91 44.59 0.53 -12.81
C ASP A 91 44.62 0.35 -11.29
N MET A 92 43.70 1.02 -10.59
CA MET A 92 43.50 0.86 -9.16
C MET A 92 42.20 0.08 -8.93
N THR A 93 42.29 -1.04 -8.21
CA THR A 93 41.11 -1.77 -7.75
C THR A 93 40.91 -1.44 -6.28
N LEU A 94 39.81 -0.76 -5.95
CA LEU A 94 39.41 -0.56 -4.57
C LEU A 94 38.52 -1.72 -4.14
N ASP A 95 39.03 -2.54 -3.23
CA ASP A 95 38.27 -3.61 -2.60
C ASP A 95 37.39 -3.04 -1.47
N ILE A 96 36.10 -2.89 -1.75
CA ILE A 96 35.07 -2.47 -0.79
C ILE A 96 34.11 -3.62 -0.45
N VAL A 97 34.49 -4.86 -0.77
CA VAL A 97 33.66 -6.05 -0.63
C VAL A 97 33.11 -6.17 0.79
N ALA A 98 33.99 -6.04 1.80
CA ALA A 98 33.61 -6.13 3.21
C ALA A 98 32.58 -5.05 3.63
N ILE A 99 32.73 -3.83 3.11
CA ILE A 99 31.81 -2.72 3.40
C ILE A 99 30.44 -3.00 2.78
N ILE A 100 30.40 -3.50 1.55
CA ILE A 100 29.14 -3.82 0.86
C ILE A 100 28.40 -4.97 1.55
N TYR A 101 29.11 -6.02 1.99
CA TYR A 101 28.49 -7.07 2.78
C TYR A 101 27.93 -6.55 4.11
N LEU A 102 28.67 -5.68 4.80
CA LEU A 102 28.19 -5.05 6.02
C LEU A 102 26.93 -4.21 5.78
N LEU A 103 26.91 -3.38 4.74
CA LEU A 103 25.74 -2.56 4.39
C LEU A 103 24.54 -3.43 3.99
N SER A 104 24.78 -4.50 3.23
CA SER A 104 23.75 -5.46 2.84
C SER A 104 23.16 -6.17 4.06
N PHE A 105 24.00 -6.52 5.04
CA PHE A 105 23.57 -7.11 6.30
C PHE A 105 22.74 -6.14 7.15
N ILE A 106 23.15 -4.88 7.25
CA ILE A 106 22.38 -3.83 7.92
C ILE A 106 21.03 -3.62 7.22
N ALA A 107 21.02 -3.59 5.89
CA ALA A 107 19.80 -3.50 5.10
C ALA A 107 18.86 -4.67 5.42
N PHE A 108 19.38 -5.89 5.53
CA PHE A 108 18.61 -7.08 5.91
C PHE A 108 18.06 -7.02 7.35
N ILE A 109 18.86 -6.61 8.34
CA ILE A 109 18.39 -6.40 9.73
C ILE A 109 17.25 -5.38 9.78
N LYS A 110 17.31 -4.33 8.96
CA LYS A 110 16.22 -3.34 8.84
C LYS A 110 14.89 -3.98 8.43
N GLY A 111 14.92 -5.06 7.64
CA GLY A 111 13.74 -5.86 7.32
C GLY A 111 13.14 -6.54 8.56
N PHE A 112 13.97 -7.03 9.49
CA PHE A 112 13.50 -7.63 10.75
C PHE A 112 12.93 -6.61 11.73
N LEU A 113 13.50 -5.39 11.76
CA LEU A 113 12.96 -4.28 12.55
C LEU A 113 11.51 -3.90 12.14
N ALA A 114 11.04 -4.35 10.97
CA ALA A 114 9.63 -4.19 10.60
C ALA A 114 8.68 -4.96 11.54
N PHE A 115 9.12 -6.10 12.11
CA PHE A 115 8.31 -6.88 13.05
C PHE A 115 8.19 -6.19 14.41
N THR A 116 9.25 -5.53 14.88
CA THR A 116 9.21 -4.79 16.15
C THR A 116 8.26 -3.60 16.02
N GLU A 117 8.39 -2.81 14.94
CA GLU A 117 7.47 -1.71 14.67
C GLU A 117 6.02 -2.18 14.51
N PHE A 118 5.80 -3.34 13.86
CA PHE A 118 4.47 -3.93 13.77
C PHE A 118 3.90 -4.23 15.15
N THR A 119 4.69 -4.88 16.02
CA THR A 119 4.25 -5.29 17.37
C THR A 119 3.90 -4.09 18.23
N ASP A 120 4.73 -3.04 18.19
CA ASP A 120 4.54 -1.82 18.98
C ASP A 120 3.26 -1.07 18.55
N ASN A 121 2.97 -1.03 17.25
CA ASN A 121 1.81 -0.32 16.71
C ASN A 121 0.54 -1.19 16.62
N ARG A 122 0.63 -2.49 16.92
CA ARG A 122 -0.48 -3.43 16.71
C ARG A 122 -1.70 -3.09 17.55
N LYS A 123 -1.48 -2.74 18.81
CA LYS A 123 -2.56 -2.43 19.75
C LYS A 123 -3.35 -1.22 19.28
N GLN A 124 -2.64 -0.12 18.98
CA GLN A 124 -3.25 1.11 18.49
C GLN A 124 -3.99 0.90 17.17
N TYR A 125 -3.45 0.09 16.26
CA TYR A 125 -4.12 -0.25 15.00
C TYR A 125 -5.45 -0.99 15.23
N LEU A 126 -5.49 -1.92 16.18
CA LEU A 126 -6.72 -2.65 16.51
C LEU A 126 -7.78 -1.76 17.16
N GLU A 127 -7.37 -0.83 18.01
CA GLU A 127 -8.25 0.18 18.62
C GLU A 127 -8.86 1.10 17.55
N ASP A 128 -8.05 1.65 16.63
CA ASP A 128 -8.53 2.48 15.50
C ASP A 128 -9.47 1.69 14.56
N LEU A 129 -9.20 0.41 14.34
CA LEU A 129 -10.07 -0.45 13.54
C LEU A 129 -11.43 -0.66 14.21
N ALA A 130 -11.44 -0.90 15.52
CA ALA A 130 -12.66 -1.08 16.31
C ALA A 130 -13.49 0.22 16.34
N GLU A 131 -12.85 1.37 16.55
CA GLU A 131 -13.52 2.67 16.52
C GLU A 131 -14.16 2.95 15.17
N LYS A 132 -13.44 2.72 14.06
CA LYS A 132 -13.97 2.88 12.70
C LYS A 132 -15.15 1.95 12.42
N PHE A 133 -15.11 0.74 12.96
CA PHE A 133 -16.20 -0.22 12.82
C PHE A 133 -17.45 0.27 13.55
N ASN A 134 -17.32 0.61 14.84
CA ASN A 134 -18.43 1.11 15.66
C ASN A 134 -19.06 2.36 15.05
N ARG A 135 -18.23 3.33 14.61
CA ARG A 135 -18.72 4.55 13.95
C ARG A 135 -19.47 4.27 12.65
N LYS A 136 -19.06 3.24 11.91
CA LYS A 136 -19.74 2.82 10.68
C LYS A 136 -21.08 2.14 10.99
N GLU A 137 -21.13 1.38 12.07
CA GLU A 137 -22.35 0.74 12.56
C GLU A 137 -23.36 1.78 13.07
N GLU A 138 -22.93 2.74 13.87
CA GLU A 138 -23.76 3.88 14.30
C GLU A 138 -24.34 4.66 13.13
N LYS A 139 -23.53 4.92 12.09
CA LYS A 139 -24.00 5.60 10.87
C LYS A 139 -25.03 4.78 10.09
N ARG A 140 -24.94 3.45 10.12
CA ARG A 140 -25.93 2.57 9.47
C ARG A 140 -27.22 2.55 10.28
N ALA A 141 -27.13 2.35 11.59
CA ALA A 141 -28.29 2.40 12.48
C ALA A 141 -29.04 3.75 12.39
N ALA A 142 -28.32 4.87 12.33
CA ALA A 142 -28.93 6.19 12.15
C ALA A 142 -29.63 6.33 10.79
N LYS A 143 -29.02 5.83 9.72
CA LYS A 143 -29.61 5.85 8.37
C LYS A 143 -30.87 4.97 8.29
N ASP A 144 -30.83 3.79 8.91
CA ASP A 144 -31.97 2.86 8.93
C ASP A 144 -33.12 3.41 9.78
N SER A 145 -32.82 4.11 10.88
CA SER A 145 -33.82 4.82 11.70
C SER A 145 -34.49 5.96 10.93
N GLU A 146 -33.73 6.77 10.20
CA GLU A 146 -34.25 7.87 9.39
C GLU A 146 -35.12 7.36 8.23
N GLU A 147 -34.73 6.26 7.57
CA GLU A 147 -35.55 5.62 6.54
C GLU A 147 -36.85 5.04 7.11
N THR A 148 -36.82 4.48 8.34
CA THR A 148 -38.01 3.94 8.99
C THR A 148 -38.99 5.06 9.38
N GLU A 149 -38.51 6.15 9.98
CA GLU A 149 -39.35 7.31 10.32
C GLU A 149 -39.97 7.96 9.08
N ALA A 150 -39.22 8.07 7.97
CA ALA A 150 -39.75 8.59 6.71
C ALA A 150 -40.84 7.70 6.12
N ALA A 151 -40.65 6.37 6.14
CA ALA A 151 -41.65 5.42 5.65
C ALA A 151 -42.93 5.44 6.50
N GLU A 152 -42.81 5.56 7.83
CA GLU A 152 -43.97 5.71 8.72
C GLU A 152 -44.72 7.03 8.46
N ALA A 153 -44.02 8.14 8.25
CA ALA A 153 -44.64 9.43 7.93
C ALA A 153 -45.40 9.39 6.59
N GLU A 154 -44.83 8.76 5.56
CA GLU A 154 -45.48 8.59 4.25
C GLU A 154 -46.72 7.70 4.34
N ALA A 155 -46.66 6.61 5.12
CA ALA A 155 -47.81 5.74 5.35
C ALA A 155 -48.97 6.47 6.06
N VAL A 156 -48.66 7.32 7.05
CA VAL A 156 -49.67 8.13 7.76
C VAL A 156 -50.30 9.20 6.85
N GLU A 157 -49.53 9.81 5.94
CA GLU A 157 -50.11 10.73 4.95
C GLU A 157 -50.99 10.01 3.92
N ALA A 158 -50.59 8.82 3.47
CA ALA A 158 -51.39 8.01 2.57
C ALA A 158 -52.74 7.59 3.21
N GLU A 159 -52.73 7.15 4.46
CA GLU A 159 -53.95 6.76 5.19
C GLU A 159 -54.92 7.93 5.36
N LYS A 160 -54.41 9.13 5.65
CA LYS A 160 -55.24 10.36 5.71
C LYS A 160 -55.84 10.72 4.36
N ALA A 161 -55.08 10.58 3.28
CA ALA A 161 -55.55 10.90 1.94
C ALA A 161 -56.70 9.97 1.51
N GLU A 162 -56.61 8.67 1.83
CA GLU A 162 -57.70 7.72 1.54
C GLU A 162 -58.98 8.03 2.34
N ALA A 163 -58.84 8.37 3.63
CA ALA A 163 -59.97 8.70 4.50
C ALA A 163 -60.73 9.97 4.07
N GLU A 164 -60.08 10.94 3.42
CA GLU A 164 -60.73 12.18 2.95
C GLU A 164 -61.49 11.99 1.63
N THR A 165 -61.15 10.98 0.82
CA THR A 165 -61.86 10.64 -0.42
C THR A 165 -63.09 9.73 -0.24
N ALA A 166 -63.32 9.19 0.96
CA ALA A 166 -64.48 8.36 1.26
C ALA A 166 -65.67 9.21 1.76
N GLU A 167 -66.35 9.93 0.84
CA GLU A 167 -67.71 10.42 1.12
C GLU A 167 -68.69 9.23 1.24
N PRO A 168 -69.65 9.27 2.18
CA PRO A 168 -70.55 8.16 2.43
C PRO A 168 -71.62 8.07 1.35
N GLU A 169 -71.41 7.22 0.35
CA GLU A 169 -72.48 6.80 -0.54
C GLU A 169 -73.37 5.79 0.19
N THR A 170 -74.55 6.26 0.60
CA THR A 170 -75.62 5.46 1.20
C THR A 170 -76.19 4.47 0.18
N ALA A 171 -76.08 3.16 0.43
CA ALA A 171 -77.02 2.13 -0.06
C ALA A 171 -76.72 0.79 0.66
N GLU A 172 -77.55 0.43 1.62
CA GLU A 172 -78.51 -0.68 1.54
C GLU A 172 -77.88 -2.07 1.70
N ALA A 173 -78.21 -2.64 2.85
CA ALA A 173 -77.89 -3.98 3.26
C ALA A 173 -78.48 -5.01 2.29
N ASP A 174 -77.65 -5.95 1.85
CA ASP A 174 -78.15 -7.27 1.55
C ASP A 174 -77.24 -8.35 2.15
N THR A 175 -77.91 -9.34 2.70
CA THR A 175 -77.40 -10.38 3.58
C THR A 175 -77.13 -11.59 2.72
N GLU A 176 -75.91 -12.12 2.66
CA GLU A 176 -75.72 -13.46 2.15
C GLU A 176 -74.59 -14.20 2.86
N GLU A 177 -74.86 -15.49 3.04
CA GLU A 177 -74.33 -16.37 4.05
C GLU A 177 -72.95 -16.94 3.68
N ALA A 178 -72.25 -17.35 4.75
CA ALA A 178 -71.36 -18.49 4.88
C ALA A 178 -70.75 -19.13 3.61
N GLU A 179 -69.42 -19.24 3.60
CA GLU A 179 -68.79 -20.56 3.43
C GLU A 179 -67.36 -20.57 4.00
N THR A 180 -67.16 -21.47 4.96
CA THR A 180 -65.90 -21.95 5.50
C THR A 180 -65.21 -22.87 4.50
N GLU A 181 -63.96 -22.61 4.15
CA GLU A 181 -63.04 -23.66 3.67
C GLU A 181 -61.73 -23.62 4.45
N GLU A 182 -61.52 -24.72 5.20
CA GLU A 182 -60.23 -25.19 5.65
C GLU A 182 -59.39 -25.59 4.43
N THR A 183 -58.11 -25.22 4.38
CA THR A 183 -57.03 -26.00 3.73
C THR A 183 -55.70 -25.51 4.33
N GLU A 184 -55.08 -26.29 5.19
CA GLU A 184 -54.19 -27.43 4.92
C GLU A 184 -52.72 -27.00 4.99
N SER A 185 -52.09 -27.46 6.06
CA SER A 185 -50.67 -27.39 6.37
C SER A 185 -49.82 -28.12 5.33
N VAL A 186 -48.79 -27.47 4.80
CA VAL A 186 -47.70 -28.14 4.08
C VAL A 186 -46.39 -27.87 4.81
N GLU A 187 -45.96 -28.87 5.57
CA GLU A 187 -44.57 -29.10 5.95
C GLU A 187 -43.76 -29.48 4.71
N THR A 188 -42.48 -29.08 4.66
CA THR A 188 -41.31 -29.70 3.98
C THR A 188 -40.26 -28.60 3.74
N GLU A 189 -38.95 -28.79 3.78
CA GLU A 189 -38.07 -29.90 4.14
C GLU A 189 -36.65 -29.30 4.18
N THR A 190 -35.86 -29.73 5.15
CA THR A 190 -34.42 -29.49 5.28
C THR A 190 -33.63 -30.01 4.09
N THR A 191 -32.68 -29.25 3.56
CA THR A 191 -31.48 -29.83 2.91
C THR A 191 -30.21 -29.07 3.29
N GLU A 192 -29.37 -29.77 4.03
CA GLU A 192 -27.94 -29.52 4.18
C GLU A 192 -27.25 -29.56 2.82
N THR A 193 -26.23 -28.73 2.61
CA THR A 193 -25.16 -29.04 1.66
C THR A 193 -23.84 -28.43 2.15
N GLU A 194 -22.80 -29.22 1.93
CA GLU A 194 -21.43 -29.25 2.48
C GLU A 194 -20.63 -27.93 2.59
#